data_AF-A0A535N0U9-F1
#
_entry.id   AF-A0A535N0U9-F1
#
_cell.length_a   1.000
_cell.length_b   1.000
_cell.length_c   1.000
_cell.angle_alpha   90.00
_cell.angle_beta   90.00
_cell.angle_gamma   90.00
#
_symmetry.space_group_name_H-M   'P 1'
#
loop_
_entity.id
_entity.type
_entity.pdbx_description
1 polymer ?
#
loop_
_entity_poly.entity_id
_entity_poly.type
_entity_poly.pdbx_seq_one_letter_code
_entity_poly.pdbx_strand_id
1 'polypeptide(L)'
;MADLTPEEARLTAARALLQAAEDRLQAGDPKAALASARGGLERLGPDYAPAGVKDDTTMYLHLADEHERAGRLDRAARTAIDMLRTRVELFTRSRADRSDADA
;
A
#
# COMPACT_ATOMS: atom_id res chain seq x y z
N MET A 1 18.04 15.77 -14.53
CA MET A 1 16.88 15.15 -13.85
C MET A 1 17.21 15.13 -12.37
N ALA A 2 16.36 15.67 -11.51
CA ALA A 2 16.58 15.51 -10.08
C ALA A 2 16.37 14.03 -9.73
N ASP A 3 17.38 13.39 -9.16
CA ASP A 3 17.24 12.01 -8.68
C ASP A 3 16.28 11.99 -7.50
N LEU A 4 15.31 11.08 -7.54
CA LEU A 4 14.41 10.85 -6.42
C LEU A 4 15.20 10.29 -5.24
N THR A 5 14.90 10.76 -4.04
CA THR A 5 15.38 10.09 -2.83
C THR A 5 14.85 8.65 -2.76
N PRO A 6 15.51 7.73 -2.05
CA PRO A 6 15.01 6.36 -1.90
C PRO A 6 13.59 6.28 -1.35
N GLU A 7 13.20 7.19 -0.46
CA GLU A 7 11.83 7.27 0.07
C GLU A 7 10.81 7.71 -1.00
N GLU A 8 11.16 8.72 -1.81
CA GLU A 8 10.31 9.19 -2.91
C GLU A 8 10.14 8.13 -4.00
N ALA A 9 11.20 7.38 -4.30
CA ALA A 9 11.14 6.26 -5.24
C ALA A 9 10.18 5.16 -4.73
N ARG A 10 10.25 4.80 -3.44
CA ARG A 10 9.33 3.83 -2.82
C ARG A 10 7.88 4.31 -2.87
N LEU A 11 7.62 5.55 -2.45
CA LEU A 11 6.28 6.13 -2.45
C LEU A 11 5.69 6.23 -3.87
N THR A 12 6.49 6.64 -4.84
CA THR A 12 6.09 6.73 -6.25
C THR A 12 5.73 5.36 -6.82
N ALA A 13 6.58 4.34 -6.56
CA ALA A 13 6.30 2.98 -6.98
C ALA A 13 5.04 2.40 -6.34
N ALA A 14 4.83 2.63 -5.04
CA ALA A 14 3.64 2.16 -4.32
C ALA A 14 2.35 2.81 -4.88
N ARG A 15 2.36 4.12 -5.17
CA ARG A 15 1.22 4.82 -5.79
C ARG A 15 0.90 4.32 -7.19
N ALA A 16 1.92 4.07 -8.02
CA ALA A 16 1.72 3.51 -9.35
C ALA A 16 1.07 2.12 -9.28
N LEU A 17 1.51 1.28 -8.33
CA LEU A 17 0.96 -0.05 -8.11
C LEU A 17 -0.45 -0.02 -7.51
N LEU A 18 -0.76 0.98 -6.67
CA LEU A 18 -2.11 1.22 -6.15
C LEU A 18 -3.08 1.53 -7.31
N GLN A 19 -2.74 2.50 -8.16
CA GLN A 19 -3.56 2.84 -9.33
C GLN A 19 -3.78 1.61 -10.21
N ALA A 20 -2.69 0.88 -10.49
CA ALA A 20 -2.76 -0.30 -11.33
C ALA A 20 -3.55 -1.46 -10.68
N ALA A 21 -3.68 -1.51 -9.35
CA ALA A 21 -4.53 -2.46 -8.65
C ALA A 21 -6.01 -2.08 -8.78
N GLU A 22 -6.33 -0.79 -8.62
CA GLU A 22 -7.67 -0.24 -8.78
C GLU A 22 -8.20 -0.44 -10.20
N ASP A 23 -7.39 -0.11 -11.22
CA ASP A 23 -7.74 -0.28 -12.64
C ASP A 23 -8.06 -1.75 -12.97
N ARG A 24 -7.24 -2.68 -12.47
CA ARG A 24 -7.43 -4.13 -12.69
C ARG A 24 -8.67 -4.65 -11.99
N LEU A 25 -8.97 -4.18 -10.78
CA LEU A 25 -10.18 -4.56 -10.08
C LEU A 25 -11.41 -4.06 -10.84
N GLN A 26 -11.37 -2.83 -11.36
CA GLN A 26 -12.44 -2.28 -12.20
C GLN A 26 -12.60 -3.06 -13.52
N ALA A 27 -11.51 -3.59 -14.08
CA ALA A 27 -11.53 -4.46 -15.25
C ALA A 27 -12.03 -5.90 -14.97
N GLY A 28 -12.36 -6.23 -13.71
CA GLY A 28 -12.82 -7.56 -13.32
C GLY A 28 -11.72 -8.61 -13.17
N ASP A 29 -10.45 -8.18 -13.01
CA ASP A 29 -9.32 -9.07 -12.72
C ASP A 29 -8.84 -8.91 -11.26
N PRO A 30 -9.55 -9.51 -10.29
CA PRO A 30 -9.20 -9.39 -8.88
C PRO A 30 -7.88 -10.08 -8.54
N LYS A 31 -7.44 -11.08 -9.33
CA LYS A 31 -6.17 -11.77 -9.09
C LYS A 31 -5.00 -10.85 -9.40
N ALA A 32 -5.01 -10.20 -10.55
CA ALA A 32 -3.97 -9.25 -10.92
C ALA A 32 -4.03 -7.97 -10.08
N ALA A 33 -5.23 -7.56 -9.65
CA ALA A 33 -5.40 -6.46 -8.69
C ALA A 33 -4.72 -6.77 -7.35
N LEU A 34 -4.99 -7.94 -6.76
CA LEU A 34 -4.37 -8.39 -5.52
C LEU A 34 -2.84 -8.44 -5.63
N ALA A 35 -2.32 -8.99 -6.74
CA ALA A 35 -0.88 -9.05 -6.99
C ALA A 35 -0.24 -7.65 -7.05
N SER A 36 -0.93 -6.68 -7.67
CA SER A 36 -0.46 -5.30 -7.77
C SER A 36 -0.46 -4.61 -6.41
N ALA A 37 -1.53 -4.78 -5.63
CA ALA A 37 -1.60 -4.25 -4.26
C ALA A 37 -0.49 -4.79 -3.37
N ARG A 38 -0.22 -6.11 -3.42
CA ARG A 38 0.89 -6.73 -2.68
C ARG A 38 2.25 -6.19 -3.11
N GLY A 39 2.48 -6.04 -4.42
CA GLY A 39 3.70 -5.41 -4.93
C GLY A 39 3.87 -3.98 -4.41
N GLY A 40 2.78 -3.20 -4.33
CA GLY A 40 2.81 -1.84 -3.77
C GLY A 40 3.19 -1.83 -2.29
N LEU A 41 2.63 -2.75 -1.50
CA LEU A 41 2.94 -2.91 -0.07
C LEU A 41 4.41 -3.28 0.15
N GLU A 42 4.94 -4.19 -0.67
CA GLU A 42 6.36 -4.57 -0.65
C GLU A 42 7.28 -3.40 -0.99
N ARG A 43 6.93 -2.61 -2.02
CA ARG A 43 7.71 -1.43 -2.42
C ARG A 43 7.73 -0.34 -1.35
N LEU A 44 6.62 -0.15 -0.65
CA LEU A 44 6.55 0.80 0.46
C LEU A 44 7.45 0.33 1.63
N GLY A 45 7.44 -0.97 1.91
CA GLY A 45 8.22 -1.60 2.97
C GLY A 45 7.54 -1.46 4.34
N PRO A 46 8.22 -1.89 5.43
CA PRO A 46 7.68 -1.88 6.79
C PRO A 46 7.73 -0.49 7.45
N ASP A 47 8.64 0.38 7.02
CA ASP A 47 8.85 1.72 7.59
C ASP A 47 7.97 2.74 6.86
N TYR A 48 6.66 2.71 7.13
CA TYR A 48 5.67 3.57 6.48
C TYR A 48 4.83 4.42 7.42
N ALA A 49 4.85 4.17 8.72
CA ALA A 49 4.03 4.90 9.68
C ALA A 49 4.91 5.72 10.63
N PRO A 50 4.44 6.89 11.11
CA PRO A 50 5.07 7.59 12.22
C PRO A 50 5.11 6.71 13.47
N ALA A 51 6.13 6.90 14.31
CA ALA A 51 6.23 6.20 15.59
C ALA A 51 4.98 6.47 16.46
N GLY A 52 4.46 5.42 17.10
CA GLY A 52 3.31 5.51 18.01
C GLY A 52 1.94 5.52 17.32
N VAL A 53 1.86 5.51 15.98
CA VAL A 53 0.59 5.29 15.27
C VAL A 53 0.17 3.84 15.44
N LYS A 54 -0.99 3.63 16.06
CA LYS A 54 -1.65 2.32 16.05
C LYS A 54 -2.26 2.11 14.66
N ASP A 55 -1.68 1.18 13.91
CA ASP A 55 -2.16 0.77 12.60
C ASP A 55 -2.48 -0.73 12.60
N ASP A 56 -3.70 -1.06 12.19
CA ASP A 56 -4.21 -2.43 12.09
C ASP A 56 -4.06 -3.01 10.68
N THR A 57 -3.36 -2.33 9.75
CA THR A 57 -3.24 -2.78 8.36
C THR A 57 -2.71 -4.21 8.23
N THR A 58 -1.75 -4.61 9.06
CA THR A 58 -1.23 -5.99 9.07
C THR A 58 -2.32 -7.02 9.39
N MET A 59 -3.24 -6.72 10.33
CA MET A 59 -4.36 -7.60 10.65
C MET A 59 -5.30 -7.75 9.43
N TYR A 60 -5.60 -6.65 8.74
CA TYR A 60 -6.45 -6.70 7.54
C TYR A 60 -5.76 -7.39 6.35
N LEU A 61 -4.43 -7.34 6.26
CA LEU A 61 -3.70 -8.13 5.26
C LEU A 61 -3.80 -9.63 5.53
N HIS A 62 -3.81 -10.06 6.80
CA HIS A 62 -4.12 -11.45 7.13
C HIS A 62 -5.56 -11.84 6.73
N LEU A 63 -6.52 -10.93 6.91
CA LEU A 63 -7.89 -11.13 6.40
C LEU A 63 -7.94 -11.23 4.87
N ALA A 64 -7.14 -10.44 4.16
CA ALA A 64 -7.00 -10.55 2.70
C ALA A 64 -6.44 -11.92 2.28
N ASP A 65 -5.44 -12.44 3.01
CA ASP A 65 -4.89 -13.79 2.78
C ASP A 65 -5.92 -14.89 3.06
N GLU A 66 -6.76 -14.73 4.08
CA GLU A 66 -7.89 -15.62 4.34
C GLU A 66 -8.93 -15.58 3.21
N HIS A 67 -9.23 -14.39 2.68
CA HIS A 67 -10.10 -14.24 1.52
C HIS A 67 -9.53 -14.94 0.28
N GLU A 68 -8.23 -14.79 0.01
CA GLU A 68 -7.57 -15.46 -1.12
C GLU A 68 -7.61 -16.98 -0.97
N ARG A 69 -7.22 -17.52 0.19
CA ARG A 69 -7.23 -18.97 0.46
C ARG A 69 -8.62 -19.58 0.32
N ALA A 70 -9.66 -18.82 0.60
CA ALA A 70 -11.04 -19.24 0.43
C ALA A 70 -11.63 -18.97 -0.97
N GLY A 71 -10.80 -18.57 -1.95
CA GLY A 71 -11.21 -18.29 -3.32
C GLY A 71 -11.99 -16.98 -3.52
N ARG A 72 -12.10 -16.15 -2.47
CA ARG A 72 -12.81 -14.86 -2.49
C ARG A 72 -11.90 -13.75 -3.00
N LEU A 73 -11.42 -13.88 -4.23
CA LEU A 73 -10.39 -13.00 -4.80
C LEU A 73 -10.81 -11.52 -4.85
N ASP A 74 -12.06 -11.20 -5.18
CA ASP A 74 -12.53 -9.80 -5.19
C ASP A 74 -12.43 -9.16 -3.80
N ARG A 75 -12.80 -9.89 -2.74
CA ARG A 75 -12.66 -9.40 -1.36
C ARG A 75 -11.19 -9.27 -0.96
N ALA A 76 -10.37 -10.26 -1.29
CA ALA A 76 -8.93 -10.22 -1.01
C ALA A 76 -8.28 -8.98 -1.66
N ALA A 77 -8.58 -8.74 -2.94
CA ALA A 77 -8.07 -7.60 -3.69
C ALA A 77 -8.50 -6.27 -3.08
N ARG A 78 -9.81 -6.09 -2.79
CA ARG A 78 -10.32 -4.86 -2.16
C ARG A 78 -9.65 -4.58 -0.82
N THR A 79 -9.58 -5.58 0.05
CA THR A 79 -8.93 -5.43 1.36
C THR A 79 -7.46 -5.05 1.20
N ALA A 80 -6.71 -5.69 0.30
CA ALA A 80 -5.31 -5.35 0.08
C ALA A 80 -5.11 -3.95 -0.53
N ILE A 81 -5.99 -3.52 -1.45
CA ILE A 81 -5.99 -2.17 -2.04
C ILE A 81 -6.24 -1.11 -0.97
N ASP A 82 -7.25 -1.32 -0.12
CA ASP A 82 -7.56 -0.39 0.97
C ASP A 82 -6.37 -0.24 1.92
N MET A 83 -5.70 -1.36 2.26
CA MET A 83 -4.51 -1.31 3.11
C MET A 83 -3.32 -0.63 2.44
N LEU A 84 -3.10 -0.84 1.14
CA LEU A 84 -2.07 -0.12 0.41
C LEU A 84 -2.34 1.39 0.41
N ARG A 85 -3.59 1.80 0.18
CA ARG A 85 -3.99 3.22 0.24
C ARG A 85 -3.69 3.82 1.61
N THR A 86 -4.12 3.17 2.69
CA THR A 86 -3.85 3.63 4.07
C THR A 86 -2.36 3.77 4.34
N ARG A 87 -1.54 2.78 3.96
CA ARG A 87 -0.08 2.87 4.19
C ARG A 87 0.58 3.97 3.37
N VAL A 88 0.13 4.22 2.14
CA VAL A 88 0.60 5.35 1.30
C VAL A 88 0.31 6.70 1.96
N GLU A 89 -0.89 6.85 2.56
CA GLU A 89 -1.26 8.07 3.29
C GLU A 89 -0.39 8.27 4.54
N LEU A 90 -0.20 7.21 5.33
CA LEU A 90 0.66 7.23 6.52
C LEU A 90 2.12 7.56 6.17
N PHE A 91 2.64 6.99 5.08
CA PHE A 91 4.00 7.26 4.61
C PHE A 91 4.18 8.74 4.24
N THR A 92 3.19 9.28 3.53
CA THR A 92 3.18 10.69 3.13
C THR A 92 3.20 11.60 4.35
N ARG A 93 2.38 11.28 5.37
CA ARG A 93 2.31 12.04 6.62
C ARG A 93 3.61 11.95 7.44
N SER A 94 4.15 10.75 7.64
CA SER A 94 5.41 10.54 8.37
C SER A 94 6.58 11.33 7.80
N ARG A 95 6.59 11.52 6.47
CA ARG A 95 7.63 12.31 5.81
C ARG A 95 7.46 13.81 6.07
N ALA A 96 6.23 14.32 6.08
CA ALA A 96 5.95 15.72 6.41
C ALA A 96 6.29 16.03 7.87
N ASP A 97 5.91 15.15 8.80
CA ASP A 97 6.21 15.32 10.23
C ASP A 97 7.74 15.33 10.49
N ARG A 98 8.52 14.56 9.72
CA ARG A 98 9.99 14.57 9.80
C ARG A 98 10.61 15.85 9.23
N SER A 99 10.12 16.33 8.08
CA SER A 99 10.65 17.57 7.49
C SER A 99 10.41 18.79 8.39
N ASP A 100 9.31 18.80 9.14
CA ASP A 100 8.99 19.89 10.07
C ASP A 100 9.80 19.82 11.38
N ALA A 101 10.29 18.63 11.77
CA ALA A 101 11.14 18.46 12.96
C ALA A 101 12.60 18.87 12.72
N ASP A 102 13.05 18.87 11.46
CA ASP A 102 14.40 19.25 11.05
C ASP A 102 14.52 20.75 10.66
N ALA A 103 13.42 21.51 10.72
CA ALA A 103 13.32 22.93 10.37
C ALA A 103 13.39 23.86 11.60
#